data_AF-A0A429JJQ9-F1
#
_entry.id   AF-A0A429JJQ9-F1
#
_cell.length_a   1.000
_cell.length_b   1.000
_cell.length_c   1.000
_cell.angle_alpha   90.00
_cell.angle_beta   90.00
_cell.angle_gamma   90.00
#
_symmetry.space_group_name_H-M   'P 1'
#
loop_
_entity.id
_entity.type
_entity.pdbx_description
1 polymer ?
#
loop_
_entity_poly.entity_id
_entity_poly.type
_entity_poly.pdbx_seq_one_letter_code
_entity_poly.pdbx_strand_id
1 'polypeptide(L)'
;MAVFCCAKCGATLTPDLRALAAVPDVSAHEKDRDRKTGLAPSTVPPGHYAIDPEPWGAPFVAPGPGDRRGGDDGRALLMPPDMTGMISAGPRDSVIVHPDDVPGLRPADGLGKHHGCCGPLGTGGRNRACGACGTLVATLAADCMGPHELHLDPVRVWADLSSRHLAPTRLT
;
A
#
# COMPACT_ATOMS: atom_id res chain seq x y z
N MET A 1 9.01 12.99 10.45
CA MET A 1 7.59 12.62 10.28
C MET A 1 7.13 13.14 8.92
N ALA A 2 5.98 12.73 8.42
CA ALA A 2 5.42 13.15 7.13
C ALA A 2 3.89 12.99 7.13
N VAL A 3 3.19 13.96 6.56
CA VAL A 3 1.76 13.87 6.23
C VAL A 3 1.62 13.67 4.73
N PHE A 4 0.87 12.65 4.29
CA PHE A 4 0.63 12.43 2.86
C PHE A 4 -0.65 13.12 2.42
N CYS A 5 -0.56 13.85 1.32
CA CYS A 5 -1.64 14.64 0.75
C CYS A 5 -1.94 14.23 -0.69
N CYS A 6 -3.19 14.39 -1.12
CA CYS A 6 -3.56 14.15 -2.51
C CYS A 6 -2.91 15.19 -3.42
N ALA A 7 -2.19 14.74 -4.46
CA ALA A 7 -1.53 15.64 -5.41
C ALA A 7 -2.51 16.43 -6.30
N LYS A 8 -3.76 15.98 -6.44
CA LYS A 8 -4.76 16.68 -7.25
C LYS A 8 -5.46 17.82 -6.50
N CYS A 9 -5.91 17.57 -5.27
CA CYS A 9 -6.76 18.50 -4.53
C CYS A 9 -6.16 19.00 -3.21
N GLY A 10 -4.97 18.53 -2.82
CA GLY A 10 -4.30 18.93 -1.59
C GLY A 10 -4.91 18.36 -0.30
N ALA A 11 -5.97 17.56 -0.37
CA ALA A 11 -6.58 16.96 0.81
C ALA A 11 -5.60 16.05 1.55
N THR A 12 -5.47 16.24 2.86
CA THR A 12 -4.74 15.36 3.75
C THR A 12 -5.33 13.95 3.72
N LEU A 13 -4.47 12.95 3.48
CA LEU A 13 -4.86 11.54 3.38
C LEU A 13 -4.49 10.74 4.62
N THR A 14 -3.40 11.11 5.30
CA THR A 14 -2.89 10.44 6.51
C THR A 14 -2.79 11.42 7.68
N PRO A 15 -2.70 10.95 8.94
CA PRO A 15 -2.10 11.73 10.02
C PRO A 15 -0.58 11.92 9.77
N ASP A 16 0.12 12.54 10.73
CA ASP A 16 1.57 12.64 10.68
C ASP A 16 2.22 11.29 11.03
N LEU A 17 2.90 10.69 10.05
CA LEU A 17 3.44 9.33 10.13
C LEU A 17 4.95 9.33 10.37
N ARG A 18 5.44 8.33 11.10
CA ARG A 18 6.87 8.09 11.30
C ARG A 18 7.43 7.17 10.21
N ALA A 19 8.52 7.60 9.59
CA ALA A 19 9.23 6.79 8.61
C ALA A 19 9.89 5.56 9.28
N LEU A 20 9.75 4.40 8.67
CA LEU A 20 10.57 3.23 8.91
C LEU A 20 11.79 3.23 7.97
N ALA A 21 12.88 2.59 8.41
CA ALA A 21 14.11 2.51 7.63
C ALA A 21 14.00 1.59 6.41
N ALA A 22 13.12 0.58 6.49
CA ALA A 22 12.84 -0.38 5.44
C ALA A 22 11.41 -0.92 5.59
N VAL A 23 10.91 -1.58 4.56
CA VAL A 23 9.65 -2.32 4.61
C VAL A 23 9.81 -3.50 5.58
N PRO A 24 8.94 -3.65 6.60
CA PRO A 24 9.01 -4.78 7.53
C PRO A 24 8.76 -6.11 6.84
N ASP A 25 9.43 -7.15 7.33
CA ASP A 25 9.06 -8.53 7.04
C ASP A 25 7.86 -8.91 7.92
N VAL A 26 6.77 -9.36 7.31
CA VAL A 26 5.52 -9.70 7.99
C VAL A 26 5.05 -11.08 7.55
N SER A 27 4.74 -11.91 8.55
CA SER A 27 4.21 -13.25 8.32
C SER A 27 2.81 -13.20 7.69
N ALA A 28 2.64 -13.93 6.60
CA ALA A 28 1.33 -14.23 6.00
C ALA A 28 0.78 -15.61 6.42
N HIS A 29 1.42 -16.26 7.40
CA HIS A 29 1.01 -17.58 7.88
C HIS A 29 -0.40 -17.53 8.50
N GLU A 30 -1.17 -18.61 8.29
CA GLU A 30 -2.56 -18.72 8.75
C GLU A 30 -2.73 -18.41 10.25
N LYS A 31 -1.80 -18.89 11.09
CA LYS A 31 -1.83 -18.69 12.54
C LYS A 31 -1.74 -17.21 12.97
N ASP A 32 -1.16 -16.36 12.13
CA ASP A 32 -0.94 -14.93 12.41
C ASP A 32 -2.06 -14.05 11.84
N ARG A 33 -2.99 -14.64 11.08
CA ARG A 33 -4.13 -13.93 10.51
C ARG A 33 -5.18 -13.61 11.57
N ASP A 34 -5.85 -12.47 11.39
CA ASP A 34 -6.98 -12.09 12.24
C ASP A 34 -8.10 -13.13 12.11
N ARG A 35 -8.52 -13.71 13.23
CA ARG A 35 -9.48 -14.84 13.23
C ARG A 35 -10.87 -14.47 12.75
N LYS A 36 -11.22 -13.18 12.73
CA LYS A 36 -12.55 -12.72 12.34
C LYS A 36 -12.62 -12.37 10.85
N THR A 37 -11.58 -11.72 10.34
CA THR A 37 -11.51 -11.17 8.98
C THR A 37 -10.70 -12.05 8.03
N GLY A 38 -9.83 -12.92 8.55
CA GLY A 38 -8.87 -13.71 7.77
C GLY A 38 -7.71 -12.89 7.20
N LEU A 39 -7.64 -11.59 7.48
CA LEU A 39 -6.58 -10.73 6.98
C LEU A 39 -5.25 -11.06 7.65
N ALA A 40 -4.17 -11.02 6.87
CA ALA A 40 -2.82 -10.99 7.42
C ALA A 40 -2.64 -9.71 8.27
N PRO A 41 -1.66 -9.70 9.19
CA PRO A 41 -1.23 -8.45 9.81
C PRO A 41 -0.86 -7.42 8.74
N SER A 42 -1.14 -6.14 9.01
CA SER A 42 -0.70 -5.06 8.12
C SER A 42 0.83 -5.04 8.02
N THR A 43 1.37 -4.93 6.79
CA THR A 43 2.83 -4.89 6.56
C THR A 43 3.51 -3.78 7.36
N VAL A 44 2.85 -2.62 7.46
CA VAL A 44 3.33 -1.47 8.24
C VAL A 44 2.42 -1.27 9.47
N PRO A 45 2.98 -1.07 10.68
CA PRO A 45 2.19 -0.82 11.89
C PRO A 45 1.52 0.58 11.86
N PRO A 46 0.44 0.78 12.64
CA PRO A 46 -0.21 2.08 12.75
C PRO A 46 0.75 3.22 13.11
N GLY A 47 0.51 4.41 12.56
CA GLY A 47 1.31 5.62 12.77
C GLY A 47 2.66 5.63 12.04
N HIS A 48 2.90 4.68 11.13
CA HIS A 48 4.15 4.56 10.40
C HIS A 48 3.95 4.50 8.89
N TYR A 49 5.02 4.78 8.16
CA TYR A 49 5.11 4.51 6.72
C TYR A 49 6.47 3.91 6.36
N ALA A 50 6.51 3.16 5.27
CA ALA A 50 7.74 2.72 4.61
C ALA A 50 7.68 3.07 3.12
N ILE A 51 8.84 3.25 2.49
CA ILE A 51 8.95 3.35 1.03
C ILE A 51 9.34 1.99 0.50
N ASP A 52 8.55 1.44 -0.42
CA ASP A 52 8.87 0.21 -1.13
C ASP A 52 9.61 0.53 -2.44
N PRO A 53 10.91 0.23 -2.55
CA PRO A 53 11.67 0.51 -3.76
C PRO A 53 11.33 -0.44 -4.92
N GLU A 54 10.68 -1.58 -4.63
CA GLU A 54 10.36 -2.59 -5.63
C GLU A 54 9.06 -2.27 -6.39
N PRO A 55 8.89 -2.77 -7.63
CA PRO A 55 7.64 -2.65 -8.34
C PRO A 55 6.59 -3.47 -7.60
N TRP A 56 5.43 -2.86 -7.33
CA TRP A 56 4.34 -3.55 -6.66
C TRP A 56 2.98 -3.27 -7.30
N GLY A 57 2.13 -4.30 -7.36
CA GLY A 57 0.80 -4.23 -7.97
C GLY A 57 0.83 -4.12 -9.50
N ALA A 58 -0.27 -3.63 -10.09
CA ALA A 58 -0.39 -3.53 -11.55
C ALA A 58 0.44 -2.37 -12.16
N PRO A 59 0.86 -2.48 -13.43
CA PRO A 59 0.63 -3.59 -14.36
C PRO A 59 1.49 -4.82 -14.04
N PHE A 60 1.13 -5.97 -14.63
CA PHE A 60 1.93 -7.19 -14.58
C PHE A 60 2.40 -7.55 -15.97
N VAL A 61 3.61 -8.08 -16.07
CA VAL A 61 4.26 -8.43 -17.34
C VAL A 61 4.86 -9.82 -17.28
N ALA A 62 5.12 -10.43 -18.44
CA ALA A 62 5.87 -11.66 -18.50
C ALA A 62 7.31 -11.42 -17.99
N PRO A 63 7.89 -12.33 -17.20
CA PRO A 63 9.26 -12.19 -16.72
C PRO A 63 10.26 -12.24 -17.88
N GLY A 64 11.21 -11.32 -17.87
CA GLY A 64 12.36 -11.29 -18.76
C GLY A 64 13.52 -12.16 -18.27
N PRO A 65 14.59 -12.29 -19.08
CA PRO A 65 15.79 -13.01 -18.68
C PRO A 65 16.47 -12.35 -17.47
N GLY A 66 16.64 -13.11 -16.39
CA GLY A 66 17.29 -12.63 -15.16
C GLY A 66 16.34 -12.02 -14.13
N ASP A 67 15.05 -11.87 -14.45
CA ASP A 67 14.05 -11.44 -13.47
C ASP A 67 13.92 -12.48 -12.37
N ARG A 68 14.02 -12.02 -11.12
CA ARG A 68 13.69 -12.83 -9.96
C ARG A 68 12.18 -12.94 -9.90
N ARG A 69 11.65 -14.17 -9.90
CA ARG A 69 10.27 -14.38 -9.47
C ARG A 69 10.18 -13.85 -8.03
N GLY A 70 9.17 -13.02 -7.75
CA GLY A 70 8.88 -12.59 -6.38
C GLY A 70 8.91 -13.81 -5.47
N GLY A 71 9.64 -13.69 -4.36
CA GLY A 71 9.89 -14.81 -3.46
C GLY A 71 8.60 -15.26 -2.78
N ASP A 72 8.69 -16.37 -2.06
CA ASP A 72 7.75 -16.75 -1.00
C ASP A 72 7.90 -15.77 0.19
N ASP A 73 7.92 -14.48 -0.10
CA ASP A 73 7.85 -13.43 0.91
C ASP A 73 6.38 -13.23 1.27
N GLY A 74 6.10 -12.90 2.53
CA GLY A 74 4.72 -12.72 3.02
C GLY A 74 3.94 -11.59 2.34
N ARG A 75 4.54 -10.93 1.34
CA ARG A 75 4.01 -9.78 0.60
C ARG A 75 3.62 -10.11 -0.84
N ALA A 76 3.82 -11.34 -1.29
CA ALA A 76 3.39 -11.80 -2.61
C ALA A 76 1.87 -11.67 -2.78
N LEU A 77 1.45 -10.97 -3.83
CA LEU A 77 0.03 -10.80 -4.14
C LEU A 77 -0.59 -12.13 -4.59
N LEU A 78 -1.83 -12.37 -4.17
CA LEU A 78 -2.62 -13.47 -4.70
C LEU A 78 -2.95 -13.18 -6.19
N MET A 79 -2.40 -14.02 -7.08
CA MET A 79 -2.53 -13.85 -8.52
C MET A 79 -3.80 -14.52 -9.05
N PRO A 80 -4.61 -13.84 -9.88
CA PRO A 80 -5.65 -14.47 -10.69
C PRO A 80 -5.07 -15.57 -11.60
N PRO A 81 -5.85 -16.62 -11.96
CA PRO A 81 -5.36 -17.76 -12.74
C PRO A 81 -4.70 -17.38 -14.08
N ASP A 82 -5.24 -16.38 -14.77
CA ASP A 82 -4.76 -15.85 -16.06
C ASP A 82 -3.46 -15.02 -15.94
N MET A 83 -3.07 -14.66 -14.72
CA MET A 83 -1.85 -13.90 -14.44
C MET A 83 -0.76 -14.73 -13.76
N THR A 84 -0.96 -16.06 -13.69
CA THR A 84 -0.02 -16.98 -13.06
C THR A 84 1.38 -16.86 -13.69
N GLY A 85 2.39 -16.61 -12.86
CA GLY A 85 3.79 -16.52 -13.30
C GLY A 85 4.21 -15.16 -13.88
N MET A 86 3.30 -14.18 -13.92
CA MET A 86 3.65 -12.80 -14.25
C MET A 86 4.32 -12.11 -13.05
N ILE A 87 5.10 -11.07 -13.34
CA ILE A 87 5.76 -10.23 -12.32
C ILE A 87 5.17 -8.82 -12.33
N SER A 88 5.21 -8.15 -11.17
CA SER A 88 4.78 -6.76 -11.09
C SER A 88 5.74 -5.85 -11.88
N ALA A 89 5.17 -5.00 -12.71
CA ALA A 89 5.78 -3.83 -13.31
C ALA A 89 5.07 -2.55 -12.84
N GLY A 90 4.50 -2.61 -11.64
CA GLY A 90 3.82 -1.50 -10.98
C GLY A 90 4.75 -0.35 -10.64
N PRO A 91 4.20 0.74 -10.06
CA PRO A 91 5.01 1.83 -9.54
C PRO A 91 6.06 1.33 -8.54
N ARG A 92 7.28 1.86 -8.67
CA ARG A 92 8.32 1.79 -7.65
C ARG A 92 8.19 2.95 -6.68
N ASP A 93 8.89 2.88 -5.55
CA ASP A 93 8.97 3.93 -4.54
C ASP A 93 7.59 4.32 -3.98
N SER A 94 6.70 3.34 -3.93
CA SER A 94 5.36 3.53 -3.37
C SER A 94 5.42 3.64 -1.84
N VAL A 95 4.48 4.39 -1.27
CA VAL A 95 4.43 4.61 0.18
C VAL A 95 3.47 3.60 0.79
N ILE A 96 4.00 2.67 1.59
CA ILE A 96 3.19 1.73 2.35
C ILE A 96 2.80 2.39 3.67
N VAL A 97 1.51 2.35 4.00
CA VAL A 97 0.96 2.83 5.26
C VAL A 97 0.00 1.79 5.84
N HIS A 98 -0.28 1.89 7.14
CA HIS A 98 -1.35 1.08 7.73
C HIS A 98 -2.70 1.50 7.12
N PRO A 99 -3.59 0.56 6.73
CA PRO A 99 -4.87 0.89 6.12
C PRO A 99 -5.79 1.77 6.99
N ASP A 100 -5.70 1.66 8.32
CA ASP A 100 -6.46 2.52 9.25
C ASP A 100 -5.88 3.94 9.36
N ASP A 101 -4.65 4.20 8.91
CA ASP A 101 -4.07 5.55 8.88
C ASP A 101 -4.61 6.40 7.70
N VAL A 102 -5.48 5.82 6.86
CA VAL A 102 -6.07 6.51 5.69
C VAL A 102 -7.60 6.46 5.67
N PRO A 103 -8.31 6.82 6.75
CA PRO A 103 -9.76 6.64 6.88
C PRO A 103 -10.57 7.46 5.87
N GLY A 104 -9.98 8.52 5.30
CA GLY A 104 -10.58 9.35 4.27
C GLY A 104 -10.55 8.75 2.85
N LEU A 105 -9.88 7.62 2.64
CA LEU A 105 -9.86 6.93 1.35
C LEU A 105 -11.11 6.06 1.18
N ARG A 106 -11.76 6.20 0.03
CA ARG A 106 -12.94 5.43 -0.34
C ARG A 106 -12.55 4.30 -1.29
N PRO A 107 -13.22 3.14 -1.26
CA PRO A 107 -13.12 2.19 -2.36
C PRO A 107 -13.44 2.88 -3.70
N ALA A 108 -12.76 2.47 -4.77
CA ALA A 108 -13.14 2.87 -6.12
C ALA A 108 -14.57 2.38 -6.43
N ASP A 109 -15.32 3.16 -7.22
CA ASP A 109 -16.62 2.74 -7.70
C ASP A 109 -16.46 1.58 -8.69
N GLY A 110 -17.18 0.48 -8.43
CA GLY A 110 -16.95 -0.82 -9.07
C GLY A 110 -15.80 -1.55 -8.37
N LEU A 111 -16.04 -2.81 -7.97
CA LEU A 111 -15.01 -3.72 -7.44
C LEU A 111 -13.75 -3.53 -8.30
N GLY A 112 -12.70 -2.93 -7.72
CA GLY A 112 -11.40 -2.75 -8.37
C GLY A 112 -11.04 -4.02 -9.14
N LYS A 113 -10.41 -3.87 -10.30
CA LYS A 113 -10.47 -4.84 -11.41
C LYS A 113 -10.32 -6.31 -11.02
N HIS A 114 -9.56 -6.64 -9.98
CA HIS A 114 -9.53 -7.98 -9.38
C HIS A 114 -9.88 -7.97 -7.87
N HIS A 115 -10.85 -8.80 -7.48
CA HIS A 115 -11.28 -9.04 -6.11
C HIS A 115 -11.26 -10.55 -5.82
N GLY A 116 -10.81 -10.89 -4.62
CA GLY A 116 -10.89 -12.24 -4.06
C GLY A 116 -12.15 -12.43 -3.23
N CYS A 117 -12.17 -13.49 -2.42
CA CYS A 117 -13.32 -13.82 -1.59
C CYS A 117 -13.52 -12.80 -0.46
N CYS A 118 -12.43 -12.24 0.07
CA CYS A 118 -12.47 -11.41 1.28
C CYS A 118 -12.20 -9.93 1.00
N GLY A 119 -11.57 -9.61 -0.14
CA GLY A 119 -11.23 -8.24 -0.45
C GLY A 119 -10.43 -8.07 -1.75
N PRO A 120 -9.88 -6.88 -1.98
CA PRO A 120 -9.12 -6.60 -3.19
C PRO A 120 -7.81 -7.38 -3.23
N LEU A 121 -7.43 -7.85 -4.41
CA LEU A 121 -6.18 -8.60 -4.61
C LEU A 121 -4.94 -7.71 -4.78
N GLY A 122 -5.10 -6.39 -4.94
CA GLY A 122 -4.02 -5.47 -5.34
C GLY A 122 -3.55 -5.62 -6.80
N THR A 123 -3.85 -6.75 -7.45
CA THR A 123 -3.42 -7.06 -8.82
C THR A 123 -4.17 -6.27 -9.91
N GLY A 124 -5.29 -5.64 -9.58
CA GLY A 124 -6.09 -4.82 -10.51
C GLY A 124 -5.63 -3.36 -10.65
N GLY A 125 -4.60 -2.95 -9.92
CA GLY A 125 -4.16 -1.56 -9.80
C GLY A 125 -4.96 -0.77 -8.76
N ARG A 126 -4.85 0.56 -8.80
CA ARG A 126 -5.43 1.44 -7.79
C ARG A 126 -6.92 1.19 -7.58
N ASN A 127 -7.30 1.01 -6.32
CA ASN A 127 -8.65 0.69 -5.88
C ASN A 127 -9.10 1.53 -4.68
N ARG A 128 -8.30 2.53 -4.27
CA ARG A 128 -8.62 3.50 -3.23
C ARG A 128 -8.55 4.93 -3.78
N ALA A 129 -9.67 5.64 -3.65
CA ALA A 129 -9.86 7.01 -4.10
C ALA A 129 -9.76 8.00 -2.93
N CYS A 130 -9.22 9.18 -3.20
CA CYS A 130 -9.31 10.32 -2.30
C CYS A 130 -10.78 10.66 -2.05
N GLY A 131 -11.24 10.61 -0.79
CA GLY A 131 -12.63 10.89 -0.44
C GLY A 131 -13.11 12.30 -0.75
N ALA A 132 -12.20 13.26 -0.96
CA ALA A 132 -12.51 14.64 -1.27
C ALA A 132 -12.73 14.89 -2.78
N CYS A 133 -11.90 14.30 -3.65
CA CYS A 133 -11.93 14.59 -5.10
C CYS A 133 -12.15 13.37 -6.00
N GLY A 134 -12.31 12.18 -5.43
CA GLY A 134 -12.58 10.92 -6.15
C GLY A 134 -11.39 10.36 -6.93
N THR A 135 -10.22 11.00 -6.89
CA THR A 135 -9.06 10.52 -7.67
C THR A 135 -8.46 9.28 -7.03
N LEU A 136 -8.19 8.25 -7.84
CA LEU A 136 -7.48 7.05 -7.39
C LEU A 136 -6.04 7.39 -7.00
N VAL A 137 -5.72 7.17 -5.73
CA VAL A 137 -4.44 7.54 -5.11
C VAL A 137 -3.71 6.36 -4.51
N ALA A 138 -4.36 5.21 -4.34
CA ALA A 138 -3.74 4.07 -3.69
C ALA A 138 -4.29 2.72 -4.17
N THR A 139 -3.52 1.67 -3.90
CA THR A 139 -3.87 0.28 -4.12
C THR A 139 -3.83 -0.45 -2.78
N LEU A 140 -4.92 -1.10 -2.41
CA LEU A 140 -5.00 -2.00 -1.28
C LEU A 140 -4.99 -3.46 -1.77
N ALA A 141 -4.18 -4.29 -1.16
CA ALA A 141 -4.35 -5.74 -1.08
C ALA A 141 -4.88 -6.10 0.32
N ALA A 142 -5.99 -6.81 0.37
CA ALA A 142 -6.63 -7.21 1.63
C ALA A 142 -7.53 -8.44 1.40
N ASP A 143 -7.01 -9.43 0.68
CA ASP A 143 -7.66 -10.73 0.57
C ASP A 143 -7.16 -11.68 1.67
N CYS A 144 -8.00 -12.61 2.10
CA CYS A 144 -7.70 -13.54 3.18
C CYS A 144 -6.65 -14.60 2.83
N MET A 145 -6.20 -14.67 1.57
CA MET A 145 -5.06 -15.50 1.14
C MET A 145 -3.84 -14.69 0.70
N GLY A 146 -3.93 -13.35 0.72
CA GLY A 146 -2.84 -12.46 0.33
C GLY A 146 -2.30 -11.65 1.51
N PRO A 147 -1.42 -10.66 1.24
CA PRO A 147 -0.98 -9.69 2.22
C PRO A 147 -2.09 -8.69 2.56
N HIS A 148 -1.90 -7.98 3.66
CA HIS A 148 -2.70 -6.82 4.02
C HIS A 148 -1.84 -5.56 3.91
N GLU A 149 -1.93 -4.88 2.77
CA GLU A 149 -0.99 -3.83 2.42
C GLU A 149 -1.62 -2.73 1.56
N LEU A 150 -1.40 -1.47 1.94
CA LEU A 150 -1.89 -0.30 1.22
C LEU A 150 -0.73 0.55 0.73
N HIS A 151 -0.62 0.64 -0.60
CA HIS A 151 0.40 1.42 -1.30
C HIS A 151 -0.23 2.72 -1.82
N LEU A 152 0.20 3.87 -1.32
CA LEU A 152 -0.07 5.16 -1.96
C LEU A 152 0.78 5.30 -3.21
N ASP A 153 0.16 5.73 -4.31
CA ASP A 153 0.82 5.94 -5.59
C ASP A 153 1.71 7.20 -5.51
N PRO A 154 3.03 7.09 -5.74
CA PRO A 154 3.99 8.16 -5.51
C PRO A 154 3.85 9.34 -6.49
N VAL A 155 3.11 9.19 -7.60
CA VAL A 155 2.79 10.30 -8.50
C VAL A 155 1.43 10.94 -8.20
N ARG A 156 0.62 10.34 -7.32
CA ARG A 156 -0.72 10.82 -6.94
C ARG A 156 -0.78 11.36 -5.51
N VAL A 157 0.27 11.18 -4.73
CA VAL A 157 0.43 11.75 -3.40
C VAL A 157 1.74 12.50 -3.28
N TRP A 158 1.81 13.46 -2.38
CA TRP A 158 3.06 14.12 -1.98
C TRP A 158 3.17 14.15 -0.46
N ALA A 159 4.39 14.20 0.04
CA ALA A 159 4.68 14.25 1.47
C ALA A 159 4.89 15.70 1.91
N ASP A 160 4.07 16.17 2.85
CA ASP A 160 4.35 17.36 3.62
C ASP A 160 5.30 17.02 4.77
N LEU A 161 6.48 17.64 4.76
CA LEU A 161 7.52 17.46 5.77
C LEU A 161 7.58 18.61 6.79
N SER A 162 6.62 19.53 6.76
CA SER A 162 6.62 20.75 7.58
C SER A 162 6.65 20.48 9.08
N SER A 163 6.20 19.30 9.54
CA SER A 163 6.30 18.88 10.95
C SER A 163 7.73 18.56 11.41
N ARG A 164 8.71 18.45 10.51
CA ARG A 164 10.12 18.22 10.86
C ARG A 164 10.83 19.46 11.42
N HIS A 165 10.25 20.64 11.29
CA HIS A 165 10.88 21.91 11.67
C HIS A 165 10.46 22.48 13.03
N LEU A 166 9.47 21.91 13.72
CA LEU A 166 9.15 22.30 15.10
C LEU A 166 10.01 21.53 16.11
N ALA A 167 11.33 21.69 16.04
CA ALA A 167 12.15 21.55 17.23
C ALA A 167 12.01 22.86 18.03
N PRO A 168 11.61 22.85 19.31
CA PRO A 168 11.63 24.07 20.10
C PRO A 168 13.09 24.45 20.35
N THR A 169 13.59 25.45 19.65
CA THR A 169 14.81 26.17 20.04
C THR A 169 14.52 26.79 21.41
N ARG A 170 14.88 26.10 22.49
CA ARG A 170 14.96 26.72 23.81
C ARG A 170 16.05 27.77 23.74
N LEU A 171 15.66 29.03 23.66
CA LEU A 171 16.50 30.15 24.03
C LEU A 171 16.71 30.04 25.55
N THR A 172 17.91 29.68 25.96
CA THR A 172 18.45 29.91 27.31
C THR A 172 19.39 31.09 27.25
#